data_AF-A0A938AZ39-F1
#
_entry.id   AF-A0A938AZ39-F1
#
_cell.length_a   1.000
_cell.length_b   1.000
_cell.length_c   1.000
_cell.angle_alpha   90.00
_cell.angle_beta   90.00
_cell.angle_gamma   90.00
#
_symmetry.space_group_name_H-M   'P 1'
#
loop_
_entity.id
_entity.type
_entity.pdbx_description
1 polymer ?
#
loop_
_entity_poly.entity_id
_entity_poly.type
_entity_poly.pdbx_seq_one_letter_code
_entity_poly.pdbx_strand_id
1 'polypeptide(L)'
;KKFNTLIFYDGKGDKIKYFLAQGYPLIAWVDIKGFGHGHHVIVLTGYNDEKQVFYINDPGNKDKEISYKNFKEIRSLVEGVGRYYTLLIWPSSPNKKLPYLSTSDHSTLTVPPGVEAILKPQWVVGDTWVCQKEKGKIRLEVAKVDSSRKVLKIGETRGYFDNDLGWIKSALGERLILENNPPNKGALFFPLWVGKKWRNEFSQKNIGKGTIYNFVELFQVKGWEDIQTPAGVFEALRIEIFQENLDARESRTYTLWYSPKIKYYVKSASNDLKENNWILADFIIK
;
A
#
# COMPACT_ATOMS: atom_id res chain seq x y z
N LYS A 1 -29.86 -4.40 -11.34
CA LYS A 1 -28.46 -3.98 -11.63
C LYS A 1 -27.62 -4.29 -10.39
N LYS A 2 -26.50 -4.99 -10.51
CA LYS A 2 -25.59 -5.23 -9.37
C LYS A 2 -24.75 -3.97 -9.14
N PHE A 3 -24.54 -3.64 -7.87
CA PHE A 3 -23.65 -2.56 -7.45
C PHE A 3 -22.60 -3.16 -6.54
N ASN A 4 -21.41 -2.60 -6.61
CA ASN A 4 -20.36 -2.89 -5.65
C ASN A 4 -20.32 -1.76 -4.61
N THR A 5 -19.87 -2.11 -3.41
CA THR A 5 -19.76 -1.19 -2.28
C THR A 5 -18.37 -1.25 -1.68
N LEU A 6 -17.85 -0.10 -1.27
CA LEU A 6 -16.62 0.01 -0.50
C LEU A 6 -16.85 0.99 0.64
N ILE A 7 -16.56 0.54 1.86
CA ILE A 7 -16.82 1.28 3.09
C ILE A 7 -15.49 1.77 3.65
N PHE A 8 -15.33 3.08 3.80
CA PHE A 8 -14.16 3.69 4.42
C PHE A 8 -14.49 4.15 5.83
N TYR A 9 -13.75 3.63 6.80
CA TYR A 9 -13.89 4.01 8.21
C TYR A 9 -12.92 5.13 8.60
N ASP A 10 -11.81 5.31 7.86
CA ASP A 10 -10.82 6.36 8.13
C ASP A 10 -11.07 7.63 7.29
N GLY A 11 -11.25 8.76 7.96
CA GLY A 11 -11.46 10.08 7.34
C GLY A 11 -10.22 10.69 6.70
N LYS A 12 -9.33 9.89 6.11
CA LYS A 12 -8.22 10.41 5.32
C LYS A 12 -8.79 11.03 4.06
N GLY A 13 -9.02 12.34 4.12
CA GLY A 13 -9.68 13.12 3.06
C GLY A 13 -9.07 12.93 1.67
N ASP A 14 -7.82 12.49 1.58
CA ASP A 14 -7.14 12.19 0.31
C ASP A 14 -7.81 11.07 -0.49
N LYS A 15 -8.33 10.02 0.18
CA LYS A 15 -9.09 8.95 -0.50
C LYS A 15 -10.41 9.48 -1.05
N ILE A 16 -11.12 10.29 -0.26
CA ILE A 16 -12.40 10.89 -0.65
C ILE A 16 -12.19 11.79 -1.88
N LYS A 17 -11.23 12.72 -1.81
CA LYS A 17 -10.86 13.61 -2.92
C LYS A 17 -10.52 12.82 -4.19
N TYR A 18 -9.73 11.76 -4.05
CA TYR A 18 -9.36 10.90 -5.18
C TYR A 18 -10.58 10.30 -5.89
N PHE A 19 -11.49 9.65 -5.17
CA PHE A 19 -12.67 9.03 -5.82
C PHE A 19 -13.59 10.06 -6.47
N LEU A 20 -13.75 11.23 -5.83
CA LEU A 20 -14.52 12.33 -6.40
C LEU A 20 -13.89 12.86 -7.70
N ALA A 21 -12.56 13.00 -7.75
CA ALA A 21 -11.85 13.40 -8.96
C ALA A 21 -11.98 12.38 -10.11
N GLN A 22 -12.25 11.10 -9.79
CA GLN A 22 -12.54 10.06 -10.77
C GLN A 22 -14.04 10.00 -11.18
N GLY A 23 -14.86 10.94 -10.69
CA GLY A 23 -16.28 11.01 -11.00
C GLY A 23 -17.14 10.01 -10.24
N TYR A 24 -16.63 9.42 -9.15
CA TYR A 24 -17.44 8.55 -8.29
C TYR A 24 -18.09 9.34 -7.16
N PRO A 25 -19.43 9.41 -7.10
CA PRO A 25 -20.10 9.99 -5.95
C PRO A 25 -19.90 9.11 -4.71
N LEU A 26 -19.81 9.75 -3.55
CA LEU A 26 -19.60 9.08 -2.27
C LEU A 26 -20.73 9.42 -1.32
N ILE A 27 -21.32 8.42 -0.68
CA ILE A 27 -22.31 8.63 0.37
C ILE A 27 -21.57 8.78 1.69
N ALA A 28 -21.66 9.94 2.33
CA ALA A 28 -21.02 10.21 3.60
C ALA A 28 -22.08 10.31 4.70
N TRP A 29 -21.88 9.55 5.77
CA TRP A 29 -22.58 9.77 7.03
C TRP A 29 -21.92 10.93 7.76
N VAL A 30 -22.69 11.96 8.10
CA VAL A 30 -22.25 13.17 8.81
C VAL A 30 -23.15 13.46 10.02
N ASP A 31 -22.61 14.19 11.00
CA ASP A 31 -23.34 14.71 12.16
C ASP A 31 -23.33 16.24 12.13
N ILE A 32 -24.42 16.84 11.65
CA ILE A 32 -24.47 18.29 11.46
C ILE A 32 -25.03 18.94 12.74
N LYS A 33 -24.14 19.59 13.50
CA LYS A 33 -24.54 20.48 14.60
C LYS A 33 -25.53 21.52 14.08
N GLY A 34 -26.77 21.47 14.59
CA GLY A 34 -27.88 22.34 14.18
C GLY A 34 -29.13 21.59 13.71
N PHE A 35 -29.01 20.31 13.34
CA PHE A 35 -30.13 19.49 12.87
C PHE A 35 -30.73 18.55 13.95
N GLY A 36 -30.48 18.85 15.23
CA GLY A 36 -31.08 18.15 16.38
C GLY A 36 -30.70 16.67 16.47
N HIS A 37 -29.51 16.33 16.99
CA HIS A 37 -29.07 14.95 17.30
C HIS A 37 -29.29 13.89 16.20
N GLY A 38 -29.48 14.30 14.96
CA GLY A 38 -29.85 13.44 13.85
C GLY A 38 -28.61 13.06 13.03
N HIS A 39 -28.33 11.78 12.98
CA HIS A 39 -27.50 11.19 11.95
C HIS A 39 -28.00 11.62 10.56
N HIS A 40 -27.13 12.22 9.75
CA HIS A 40 -27.49 12.70 8.41
C HIS A 40 -26.61 12.08 7.33
N VAL A 41 -27.15 11.97 6.12
CA VAL A 41 -26.46 11.35 4.98
C VAL A 41 -26.43 12.34 3.83
N ILE A 42 -25.23 12.61 3.33
CA ILE A 42 -25.00 13.49 2.18
C ILE A 42 -24.29 12.72 1.07
N VAL A 43 -24.48 13.14 -0.18
CA VAL A 43 -23.73 12.61 -1.32
C VAL A 43 -22.68 13.61 -1.74
N LEU A 44 -21.41 13.28 -1.57
CA LEU A 44 -20.30 14.05 -2.10
C LEU A 44 -20.19 13.77 -3.60
N THR A 45 -20.13 14.81 -4.42
CA THR A 45 -20.10 14.71 -5.89
C THR A 45 -18.85 15.32 -6.52
N GLY A 46 -18.09 16.10 -5.76
CA GLY A 46 -16.81 16.64 -6.19
C GLY A 46 -16.06 17.36 -5.07
N TYR A 47 -14.87 17.84 -5.37
CA TYR A 47 -14.06 18.64 -4.44
C TYR A 47 -13.33 19.75 -5.19
N ASN A 48 -13.22 20.92 -4.56
CA ASN A 48 -12.46 22.06 -5.07
C ASN A 48 -11.26 22.32 -4.13
N ASP A 49 -10.04 22.08 -4.61
CA ASP A 49 -8.81 22.26 -3.83
C ASP A 49 -8.51 23.73 -3.53
N GLU A 50 -8.85 24.68 -4.41
CA GLU A 50 -8.61 26.11 -4.17
C GLU A 50 -9.49 26.64 -3.04
N LYS A 51 -10.78 26.30 -3.09
CA LYS A 51 -11.79 26.72 -2.10
C LYS A 51 -11.80 25.86 -0.84
N GLN A 52 -11.16 24.69 -0.88
CA GLN A 52 -11.24 23.66 0.15
C GLN A 52 -12.69 23.29 0.51
N VAL A 53 -13.54 23.04 -0.50
CA VAL A 53 -14.95 22.65 -0.30
C VAL A 53 -15.28 21.35 -1.05
N PHE A 54 -16.15 20.52 -0.46
CA PHE A 54 -16.81 19.42 -1.17
C PHE A 54 -18.10 19.92 -1.80
N TYR A 55 -18.36 19.53 -3.03
CA TYR A 55 -19.69 19.65 -3.62
C TYR A 55 -20.57 18.52 -3.10
N ILE A 56 -21.78 18.85 -2.66
CA ILE A 56 -22.69 17.91 -2.03
C ILE A 56 -24.08 17.95 -2.65
N ASN A 57 -24.77 16.81 -2.59
CA ASN A 57 -26.20 16.72 -2.75
C ASN A 57 -26.77 16.25 -1.40
N ASP A 58 -27.46 17.16 -0.73
CA ASP A 58 -28.06 16.94 0.57
C ASP A 58 -29.58 16.74 0.40
N PRO A 59 -30.16 15.61 0.80
CA PRO A 59 -31.59 15.38 0.67
C PRO A 59 -32.44 16.23 1.63
N GLY A 60 -31.87 16.72 2.73
CA GLY A 60 -32.54 17.51 3.76
C GLY A 60 -32.29 19.03 3.66
N ASN A 61 -31.36 19.47 2.81
CA ASN A 61 -30.99 20.88 2.67
C ASN A 61 -30.59 21.23 1.22
N LYS A 62 -30.71 22.49 0.82
CA LYS A 62 -30.31 22.98 -0.52
C LYS A 62 -28.84 23.37 -0.60
N ASP A 63 -28.07 23.20 0.48
CA ASP A 63 -26.64 23.47 0.47
C ASP A 63 -25.95 22.61 -0.59
N LYS A 64 -25.14 23.28 -1.42
CA LYS A 64 -24.41 22.64 -2.53
C LYS A 64 -22.94 22.39 -2.19
N GLU A 65 -22.47 22.95 -1.08
CA GLU A 65 -21.06 22.93 -0.69
C GLU A 65 -20.92 22.76 0.82
N ILE A 66 -19.91 22.01 1.25
CA ILE A 66 -19.46 21.94 2.64
C ILE A 66 -17.95 22.15 2.70
N SER A 67 -17.48 23.01 3.61
CA SER A 67 -16.04 23.23 3.76
C SER A 67 -15.34 21.95 4.23
N TYR A 68 -14.12 21.71 3.74
CA TYR A 68 -13.30 20.57 4.12
C TYR A 68 -13.03 20.54 5.64
N LYS A 69 -12.86 21.72 6.24
CA LYS A 69 -12.70 21.90 7.68
C LYS A 69 -13.96 21.46 8.42
N ASN A 70 -15.15 21.93 8.03
CA ASN A 70 -16.41 21.55 8.67
C ASN A 70 -16.69 20.06 8.48
N PHE A 71 -16.46 19.52 7.29
CA PHE A 71 -16.58 18.09 7.01
C PHE A 71 -15.68 17.24 7.92
N LYS A 72 -14.45 17.70 8.19
CA LYS A 72 -13.54 17.06 9.15
C LYS A 72 -14.01 17.20 10.60
N GLU A 73 -14.41 18.40 11.03
CA GLU A 73 -14.85 18.68 12.39
C GLU A 73 -16.13 17.91 12.77
N ILE A 74 -17.09 17.85 11.84
CA ILE A 74 -18.29 17.03 11.96
C ILE A 74 -17.93 15.55 12.18
N ARG A 75 -16.83 15.08 11.57
CA ARG A 75 -16.37 13.71 11.72
C ARG A 75 -15.51 13.48 12.98
N SER A 76 -14.78 14.50 13.45
CA SER A 76 -13.87 14.39 14.60
C SER A 76 -14.57 14.54 15.95
N LEU A 77 -15.72 15.20 16.01
CA LEU A 77 -16.49 15.40 17.25
C LEU A 77 -17.08 14.11 17.85
N VAL A 78 -16.89 12.96 17.20
CA VAL A 78 -17.48 11.67 17.59
C VAL A 78 -16.44 10.56 17.79
N GLU A 79 -15.18 10.93 18.03
CA GLU A 79 -14.13 10.00 18.47
C GLU A 79 -14.54 9.34 19.80
N GLY A 80 -15.03 8.10 19.70
CA GLY A 80 -15.52 7.30 20.84
C GLY A 80 -16.68 6.37 20.49
N VAL A 81 -17.46 6.66 19.43
CA VAL A 81 -18.60 5.84 19.01
C VAL A 81 -18.44 5.45 17.53
N GLY A 82 -17.64 4.42 17.27
CA GLY A 82 -17.11 4.08 15.93
C GLY A 82 -18.14 3.66 14.87
N ARG A 83 -18.87 4.61 14.25
CA ARG A 83 -19.85 4.28 13.19
C ARG A 83 -19.95 5.25 11.99
N TYR A 84 -19.05 6.19 11.80
CA TYR A 84 -19.10 7.06 10.61
C TYR A 84 -18.26 6.50 9.47
N TYR A 85 -18.94 6.07 8.40
CA TYR A 85 -18.32 5.57 7.19
C TYR A 85 -18.66 6.44 5.97
N THR A 86 -17.75 6.40 5.00
CA THR A 86 -18.04 6.85 3.64
C THR A 86 -18.26 5.61 2.78
N LEU A 87 -19.40 5.53 2.12
CA LEU A 87 -19.79 4.44 1.24
C LEU A 87 -19.62 4.89 -0.22
N LEU A 88 -18.68 4.24 -0.92
CA LEU A 88 -18.57 4.34 -2.37
C LEU A 88 -19.52 3.31 -3.00
N ILE A 89 -20.40 3.77 -3.89
CA ILE A 89 -21.30 2.90 -4.67
C ILE A 89 -20.98 3.10 -6.15
N TRP A 90 -20.76 1.99 -6.88
CA TRP A 90 -20.58 2.05 -8.33
C TRP A 90 -21.26 0.87 -9.03
N PRO A 91 -21.74 1.04 -10.28
CA PRO A 91 -22.35 -0.04 -11.03
C PRO A 91 -21.33 -1.16 -11.28
N SER A 92 -21.73 -2.40 -11.07
CA SER A 92 -20.97 -3.60 -11.44
C SER A 92 -21.01 -3.77 -12.97
N SER A 93 -20.33 -2.89 -13.70
CA SER A 93 -20.14 -3.04 -15.15
C SER A 93 -18.84 -3.82 -15.39
N PRO A 94 -18.82 -4.85 -16.25
CA PRO A 94 -17.60 -5.58 -16.59
C PRO A 94 -16.50 -4.65 -17.17
N ASN A 95 -16.87 -3.50 -17.72
CA ASN A 95 -15.95 -2.56 -18.39
C ASN A 95 -15.58 -1.33 -17.54
N LYS A 96 -16.13 -1.18 -16.32
CA LYS A 96 -15.73 -0.13 -15.36
C LYS A 96 -15.23 -0.77 -14.08
N LYS A 97 -13.99 -1.28 -14.11
CA LYS A 97 -13.23 -1.47 -12.89
C LYS A 97 -12.90 -0.09 -12.33
N LEU A 98 -12.99 0.10 -11.02
CA LEU A 98 -12.41 1.30 -10.39
C LEU A 98 -10.95 1.39 -10.85
N PRO A 99 -10.44 2.55 -11.30
CA PRO A 99 -9.04 2.71 -11.68
C PRO A 99 -8.10 2.27 -10.56
N TYR A 100 -8.57 2.37 -9.32
CA TYR A 100 -7.91 1.86 -8.14
C TYR A 100 -7.92 0.33 -8.03
N LEU A 101 -9.01 -0.35 -8.42
CA LEU A 101 -9.20 -1.82 -8.26
C LEU A 101 -8.77 -2.65 -9.48
N SER A 102 -8.14 -2.04 -10.48
CA SER A 102 -7.53 -2.79 -11.58
C SER A 102 -6.10 -3.17 -11.21
N THR A 103 -5.92 -4.39 -10.69
CA THR A 103 -4.62 -5.08 -10.59
C THR A 103 -3.94 -5.33 -11.95
N SER A 104 -4.59 -4.95 -13.05
CA SER A 104 -4.22 -5.36 -14.40
C SER A 104 -3.50 -4.31 -15.24
N ASP A 105 -3.39 -3.05 -14.81
CA ASP A 105 -2.82 -1.97 -15.65
C ASP A 105 -1.50 -1.37 -15.14
N HIS A 106 -0.73 -2.16 -14.39
CA HIS A 106 0.60 -1.76 -13.95
C HIS A 106 1.61 -1.58 -15.10
N SER A 107 1.31 -2.08 -16.30
CA SER A 107 2.09 -1.93 -17.53
C SER A 107 2.10 -0.51 -18.10
N THR A 108 1.30 0.42 -17.57
CA THR A 108 1.13 1.77 -18.12
C THR A 108 1.82 2.88 -17.33
N LEU A 109 2.44 2.57 -16.19
CA LEU A 109 3.17 3.57 -15.40
C LEU A 109 4.49 3.92 -16.09
N THR A 110 4.47 4.96 -16.92
CA THR A 110 5.65 5.52 -17.56
C THR A 110 6.34 6.52 -16.64
N VAL A 111 7.66 6.57 -16.75
CA VAL A 111 8.47 7.58 -16.05
C VAL A 111 8.13 8.94 -16.66
N PRO A 112 7.75 9.96 -15.87
CA PRO A 112 7.50 11.29 -16.41
C PRO A 112 8.75 11.86 -17.10
N PRO A 113 8.59 12.67 -18.16
CA PRO A 113 9.73 13.32 -18.82
C PRO A 113 10.58 14.12 -17.83
N GLY A 114 11.91 13.96 -17.90
CA GLY A 114 12.86 14.65 -17.03
C GLY A 114 12.98 14.07 -15.61
N VAL A 115 12.25 13.01 -15.26
CA VAL A 115 12.39 12.32 -13.97
C VAL A 115 13.38 11.17 -14.09
N GLU A 116 14.32 11.09 -13.16
CA GLU A 116 15.27 9.98 -13.09
C GLU A 116 14.57 8.68 -12.68
N ALA A 117 14.81 7.62 -13.45
CA ALA A 117 14.27 6.30 -13.23
C ALA A 117 15.33 5.35 -12.67
N ILE A 118 15.02 4.73 -11.54
CA ILE A 118 15.78 3.61 -10.99
C ILE A 118 15.27 2.33 -11.63
N LEU A 119 16.14 1.65 -12.36
CA LEU A 119 15.81 0.41 -13.04
C LEU A 119 15.84 -0.80 -12.10
N LYS A 120 15.18 -1.87 -12.54
CA LYS A 120 15.17 -3.15 -11.83
C LYS A 120 16.61 -3.65 -11.61
N PRO A 121 17.00 -4.04 -10.39
CA PRO A 121 18.34 -4.54 -10.14
C PRO A 121 18.52 -5.92 -10.79
N GLN A 122 19.76 -6.21 -11.15
CA GLN A 122 20.18 -7.55 -11.56
C GLN A 122 20.75 -8.27 -10.34
N TRP A 123 19.91 -9.08 -9.69
CA TRP A 123 20.37 -10.02 -8.67
C TRP A 123 21.14 -11.15 -9.32
N VAL A 124 22.27 -11.51 -8.72
CA VAL A 124 23.11 -12.62 -9.15
C VAL A 124 23.31 -13.60 -8.01
N VAL A 125 23.61 -14.86 -8.35
CA VAL A 125 23.79 -15.90 -7.34
C VAL A 125 24.96 -15.56 -6.42
N GLY A 126 24.69 -15.58 -5.11
CA GLY A 126 25.65 -15.22 -4.07
C GLY A 126 25.66 -13.75 -3.68
N ASP A 127 24.76 -12.91 -4.21
CA ASP A 127 24.40 -11.64 -3.56
C ASP A 127 23.81 -11.94 -2.17
N THR A 128 24.23 -11.17 -1.15
CA THR A 128 23.79 -11.38 0.23
C THR A 128 23.56 -10.08 0.98
N TRP A 129 22.64 -10.13 1.93
CA TRP A 129 22.33 -9.04 2.86
C TRP A 129 22.10 -9.61 4.25
N VAL A 130 22.57 -8.92 5.28
CA VAL A 130 22.34 -9.28 6.67
C VAL A 130 21.49 -8.18 7.29
N CYS A 131 20.26 -8.52 7.70
CA CYS A 131 19.34 -7.63 8.38
C CYS A 131 19.48 -7.81 9.88
N GLN A 132 19.80 -6.74 10.62
CA GLN A 132 19.78 -6.72 12.07
C GLN A 132 18.41 -6.27 12.58
N LYS A 133 17.78 -7.16 13.35
CA LYS A 133 16.58 -6.94 14.15
C LYS A 133 16.95 -6.81 15.61
N GLU A 134 15.99 -6.46 16.45
CA GLU A 134 16.16 -6.45 17.91
C GLU A 134 16.60 -7.82 18.44
N LYS A 135 15.98 -8.91 17.95
CA LYS A 135 16.24 -10.29 18.39
C LYS A 135 17.36 -11.02 17.63
N GLY A 136 18.24 -10.28 16.94
CA GLY A 136 19.39 -10.85 16.24
C GLY A 136 19.43 -10.53 14.75
N LYS A 137 20.24 -11.29 14.01
CA LYS A 137 20.50 -11.05 12.59
C LYS A 137 19.89 -12.14 11.71
N ILE A 138 19.37 -11.76 10.55
CA ILE A 138 18.87 -12.68 9.51
C ILE A 138 19.67 -12.44 8.25
N ARG A 139 20.22 -13.51 7.67
CA ARG A 139 20.91 -13.46 6.38
C ARG A 139 19.96 -13.81 5.24
N LEU A 140 20.01 -12.99 4.21
CA LEU A 140 19.35 -13.17 2.93
C LEU A 140 20.42 -13.48 1.88
N GLU A 141 20.17 -14.45 1.02
CA GLU A 141 21.11 -14.87 -0.02
C GLU A 141 20.37 -15.25 -1.29
N VAL A 142 20.81 -14.70 -2.44
CA VAL A 142 20.31 -15.12 -3.75
C VAL A 142 20.89 -16.49 -4.07
N ALA A 143 20.08 -17.53 -3.86
CA ALA A 143 20.50 -18.92 -4.03
C ALA A 143 20.34 -19.41 -5.48
N LYS A 144 19.41 -18.81 -6.24
CA LYS A 144 19.16 -19.18 -7.63
C LYS A 144 18.56 -18.02 -8.42
N VAL A 145 19.01 -17.87 -9.66
CA VAL A 145 18.40 -17.01 -10.69
C VAL A 145 18.29 -17.85 -11.95
N ASP A 146 17.08 -18.03 -12.47
CA ASP A 146 16.84 -18.66 -13.76
C ASP A 146 15.90 -17.78 -14.61
N SER A 147 15.61 -18.20 -15.85
CA SER A 147 14.80 -17.43 -16.79
C SER A 147 13.34 -17.26 -16.36
N SER A 148 12.87 -17.98 -15.33
CA SER A 148 11.48 -17.97 -14.88
C SER A 148 11.30 -17.40 -13.46
N ARG A 149 12.29 -17.57 -12.59
CA ARG A 149 12.18 -17.27 -11.16
C ARG A 149 13.52 -16.98 -10.50
N LYS A 150 13.42 -16.35 -9.33
CA LYS A 150 14.53 -16.10 -8.40
C LYS A 150 14.23 -16.77 -7.06
N VAL A 151 15.27 -17.24 -6.38
CA VAL A 151 15.15 -17.86 -5.05
C VAL A 151 16.04 -17.14 -4.08
N LEU A 152 15.43 -16.61 -3.02
CA LEU A 152 16.12 -15.96 -1.90
C LEU A 152 16.04 -16.89 -0.69
N LYS A 153 17.19 -17.32 -0.17
CA LYS A 153 17.24 -17.95 1.15
C LYS A 153 17.11 -16.87 2.21
N ILE A 154 16.19 -17.02 3.15
CA ILE A 154 15.89 -16.05 4.22
C ILE A 154 15.91 -16.81 5.55
N GLY A 155 17.06 -16.81 6.22
CA GLY A 155 17.31 -17.70 7.35
C GLY A 155 17.11 -19.18 6.96
N GLU A 156 16.16 -19.85 7.60
CA GLU A 156 15.80 -21.25 7.32
C GLU A 156 14.77 -21.41 6.19
N THR A 157 14.15 -20.31 5.77
CA THR A 157 13.11 -20.31 4.74
C THR A 157 13.67 -19.97 3.36
N ARG A 158 12.91 -20.28 2.31
CA ARG A 158 13.18 -19.86 0.93
C ARG A 158 11.98 -19.09 0.40
N GLY A 159 12.22 -17.86 -0.06
CA GLY A 159 11.27 -17.07 -0.83
C GLY A 159 11.48 -17.30 -2.33
N TYR A 160 10.39 -17.48 -3.07
CA TYR A 160 10.39 -17.64 -4.52
C TYR A 160 9.76 -16.43 -5.16
N PHE A 161 10.44 -15.84 -6.12
CA PHE A 161 10.06 -14.59 -6.76
C PHE A 161 9.98 -14.77 -8.28
N ASP A 162 9.07 -14.05 -8.91
CA ASP A 162 9.03 -13.95 -10.37
C ASP A 162 10.16 -13.04 -10.89
N ASN A 163 10.21 -12.84 -12.21
CA ASN A 163 11.26 -12.04 -12.83
C ASN A 163 11.18 -10.54 -12.52
N ASP A 164 10.03 -10.06 -12.06
CA ASP A 164 9.77 -8.68 -11.64
C ASP A 164 9.84 -8.53 -10.12
N LEU A 165 10.44 -9.51 -9.44
CA LEU A 165 10.60 -9.54 -7.99
C LEU A 165 9.28 -9.63 -7.22
N GLY A 166 8.21 -10.07 -7.87
CA GLY A 166 6.95 -10.42 -7.21
C GLY A 166 7.09 -11.69 -6.39
N TRP A 167 6.75 -11.63 -5.11
CA TRP A 167 6.83 -12.75 -4.19
C TRP A 167 5.71 -13.75 -4.44
N ILE A 168 6.07 -14.92 -4.97
CA ILE A 168 5.14 -15.99 -5.33
C ILE A 168 4.79 -16.82 -4.09
N LYS A 169 5.81 -17.32 -3.39
CA LYS A 169 5.62 -18.27 -2.29
C LYS A 169 6.82 -18.39 -1.37
N SER A 170 6.62 -19.07 -0.24
CA SER A 170 7.69 -19.41 0.70
C SER A 170 7.64 -20.86 1.16
N ALA A 171 8.82 -21.44 1.39
CA ALA A 171 8.97 -22.81 1.90
C ALA A 171 9.94 -22.86 3.09
N LEU A 172 9.69 -23.81 4.00
CA LEU A 172 10.63 -24.25 5.03
C LEU A 172 11.09 -25.67 4.67
N GLY A 173 12.35 -25.83 4.29
CA GLY A 173 12.80 -27.07 3.64
C GLY A 173 12.05 -27.32 2.33
N GLU A 174 11.38 -28.47 2.22
CA GLU A 174 10.50 -28.84 1.10
C GLU A 174 9.04 -28.47 1.33
N ARG A 175 8.67 -28.08 2.56
CA ARG A 175 7.29 -27.78 2.93
C ARG A 175 6.93 -26.35 2.55
N LEU A 176 5.91 -26.20 1.70
CA LEU A 176 5.29 -24.92 1.42
C LEU A 176 4.61 -24.36 2.68
N ILE A 177 4.85 -23.08 2.97
CA ILE A 177 4.26 -22.39 4.15
C ILE A 177 3.35 -21.22 3.77
N LEU A 178 3.64 -20.54 2.66
CA LEU A 178 2.89 -19.39 2.17
C LEU A 178 2.85 -19.40 0.65
N GLU A 179 1.74 -18.93 0.08
CA GLU A 179 1.57 -18.73 -1.36
C GLU A 179 0.75 -17.46 -1.60
N ASN A 180 1.17 -16.64 -2.56
CA ASN A 180 0.48 -15.41 -2.96
C ASN A 180 -0.10 -15.58 -4.38
N ASN A 181 -1.33 -15.13 -4.58
CA ASN A 181 -1.97 -15.11 -5.89
C ASN A 181 -2.75 -13.79 -6.12
N PRO A 182 -2.42 -12.99 -7.16
CA PRO A 182 -1.20 -13.08 -7.97
C PRO A 182 0.07 -12.94 -7.11
N PRO A 183 1.29 -13.11 -7.68
CA PRO A 183 2.53 -12.84 -6.95
C PRO A 183 2.50 -11.42 -6.35
N ASN A 184 2.85 -11.31 -5.07
CA ASN A 184 2.88 -10.03 -4.38
C ASN A 184 4.04 -9.17 -4.94
N LYS A 185 3.71 -8.16 -5.77
CA LYS A 185 4.71 -7.27 -6.39
C LYS A 185 5.45 -6.38 -5.38
N GLY A 186 4.87 -6.17 -4.19
CA GLY A 186 5.49 -5.49 -3.08
C GLY A 186 6.00 -4.09 -3.41
N ALA A 187 7.04 -3.65 -2.68
CA ALA A 187 7.57 -2.30 -2.80
C ALA A 187 8.59 -2.12 -3.96
N LEU A 188 9.00 -3.20 -4.63
CA LEU A 188 9.99 -3.18 -5.73
C LEU A 188 9.32 -3.24 -7.10
N PHE A 189 8.36 -2.34 -7.34
CA PHE A 189 7.69 -2.26 -8.63
C PHE A 189 8.43 -1.31 -9.59
N PHE A 190 9.43 -1.84 -10.30
CA PHE A 190 10.31 -1.07 -11.17
C PHE A 190 9.67 -0.64 -12.51
N PRO A 191 10.18 0.43 -13.16
CA PRO A 191 11.21 1.35 -12.65
C PRO A 191 10.67 2.17 -11.48
N LEU A 192 11.51 2.52 -10.49
CA LEU A 192 11.15 3.39 -9.37
C LEU A 192 11.55 4.83 -9.69
N TRP A 193 10.77 5.80 -9.24
CA TRP A 193 11.10 7.22 -9.32
C TRP A 193 10.41 7.99 -8.21
N VAL A 194 10.95 9.15 -7.83
CA VAL A 194 10.34 9.99 -6.80
C VAL A 194 8.93 10.40 -7.21
N GLY A 195 7.96 10.21 -6.32
CA GLY A 195 6.55 10.48 -6.59
C GLY A 195 5.79 9.31 -7.21
N LYS A 196 6.45 8.20 -7.60
CA LYS A 196 5.76 7.00 -8.08
C LYS A 196 4.77 6.50 -7.04
N LYS A 197 3.55 6.19 -7.48
CA LYS A 197 2.50 5.56 -6.68
C LYS A 197 1.98 4.33 -7.40
N TRP A 198 1.72 3.26 -6.66
CA TRP A 198 1.06 2.08 -7.20
C TRP A 198 0.27 1.38 -6.11
N ARG A 199 -0.54 0.43 -6.56
CA ARG A 199 -1.38 -0.40 -5.74
C ARG A 199 -1.10 -1.86 -6.06
N ASN A 200 -1.26 -2.73 -5.08
CA ASN A 200 -1.11 -4.17 -5.25
C ASN A 200 -2.26 -4.85 -4.52
N GLU A 201 -2.89 -5.84 -5.14
CA GLU A 201 -3.83 -6.72 -4.45
C GLU A 201 -3.39 -8.16 -4.66
N PHE A 202 -3.45 -8.95 -3.60
CA PHE A 202 -3.14 -10.37 -3.66
C PHE A 202 -3.85 -11.11 -2.54
N SER A 203 -4.14 -12.38 -2.79
CA SER A 203 -4.53 -13.33 -1.76
C SER A 203 -3.29 -14.06 -1.27
N GLN A 204 -3.10 -14.15 0.04
CA GLN A 204 -2.07 -14.95 0.68
C GLN A 204 -2.69 -16.15 1.38
N LYS A 205 -2.33 -17.35 0.92
CA LYS A 205 -2.70 -18.61 1.55
C LYS A 205 -1.64 -19.03 2.54
N ASN A 206 -2.02 -19.13 3.81
CA ASN A 206 -1.19 -19.75 4.85
C ASN A 206 -1.43 -21.26 4.84
N ILE A 207 -0.46 -22.02 4.29
CA ILE A 207 -0.61 -23.46 4.09
C ILE A 207 -0.72 -24.21 5.42
N GLY A 208 0.00 -23.76 6.45
CA GLY A 208 -0.03 -24.41 7.76
C GLY A 208 -1.36 -24.25 8.49
N LYS A 209 -2.07 -23.14 8.26
CA LYS A 209 -3.35 -22.83 8.93
C LYS A 209 -4.58 -23.07 8.07
N GLY A 210 -4.41 -23.31 6.76
CA GLY A 210 -5.50 -23.40 5.79
C GLY A 210 -6.24 -22.09 5.52
N THR A 211 -5.77 -20.97 6.09
CA THR A 211 -6.43 -19.66 5.97
C THR A 211 -5.95 -18.92 4.73
N ILE A 212 -6.86 -18.17 4.10
CA ILE A 212 -6.56 -17.25 3.01
C ILE A 212 -6.88 -15.84 3.49
N TYR A 213 -5.97 -14.91 3.27
CA TYR A 213 -6.15 -13.49 3.54
C TYR A 213 -6.00 -12.69 2.24
N ASN A 214 -6.87 -11.71 2.03
CA ASN A 214 -6.87 -10.81 0.90
C ASN A 214 -6.28 -9.48 1.36
N PHE A 215 -5.24 -9.04 0.64
CA PHE A 215 -4.52 -7.83 0.96
C PHE A 215 -4.69 -6.79 -0.13
N VAL A 216 -4.75 -5.53 0.31
CA VAL A 216 -4.57 -4.36 -0.53
C VAL A 216 -3.37 -3.59 0.01
N GLU A 217 -2.43 -3.26 -0.86
CA GLU A 217 -1.27 -2.45 -0.52
C GLU A 217 -1.19 -1.21 -1.41
N LEU A 218 -0.85 -0.08 -0.81
CA LEU A 218 -0.65 1.20 -1.46
C LEU A 218 0.76 1.66 -1.20
N PHE A 219 1.44 2.08 -2.25
CA PHE A 219 2.84 2.45 -2.20
C PHE A 219 3.03 3.87 -2.71
N GLN A 220 4.00 4.58 -2.11
CA GLN A 220 4.47 5.85 -2.63
C GLN A 220 5.97 6.00 -2.40
N VAL A 221 6.73 6.29 -3.47
CA VAL A 221 8.12 6.73 -3.35
C VAL A 221 8.12 8.21 -2.97
N LYS A 222 8.70 8.54 -1.82
CA LYS A 222 8.68 9.90 -1.26
C LYS A 222 9.86 10.74 -1.69
N GLY A 223 11.04 10.15 -1.78
CA GLY A 223 12.27 10.87 -2.04
C GLY A 223 13.50 10.07 -1.61
N TRP A 224 14.66 10.69 -1.75
CA TRP A 224 15.95 10.17 -1.30
C TRP A 224 16.22 10.57 0.15
N GLU A 225 16.82 9.68 0.92
CA GLU A 225 17.30 9.92 2.27
C GLU A 225 18.66 9.22 2.47
N ASP A 226 19.57 9.87 3.18
CA ASP A 226 20.80 9.23 3.65
C ASP A 226 20.52 8.39 4.90
N ILE A 227 20.72 7.09 4.78
CA ILE A 227 20.44 6.13 5.86
C ILE A 227 21.75 5.61 6.42
N GLN A 228 22.02 5.98 7.67
CA GLN A 228 23.13 5.43 8.44
C GLN A 228 22.79 4.03 8.96
N THR A 229 23.65 3.06 8.67
CA THR A 229 23.51 1.67 9.08
C THR A 229 24.85 1.14 9.61
N PRO A 230 24.87 -0.01 10.33
CA PRO A 230 26.13 -0.67 10.65
C PRO A 230 27.01 -1.02 9.43
N ALA A 231 26.42 -1.21 8.25
CA ALA A 231 27.14 -1.48 7.00
C ALA A 231 27.65 -0.21 6.29
N GLY A 232 27.42 0.99 6.86
CA GLY A 232 27.78 2.28 6.27
C GLY A 232 26.58 3.19 6.02
N VAL A 233 26.82 4.29 5.30
CA VAL A 233 25.79 5.27 4.91
C VAL A 233 25.38 5.03 3.45
N PHE A 234 24.07 5.02 3.22
CA PHE A 234 23.50 4.74 1.90
C PHE A 234 22.43 5.77 1.56
N GLU A 235 22.56 6.35 0.38
CA GLU A 235 21.46 7.06 -0.26
C GLU A 235 20.38 6.04 -0.67
N ALA A 236 19.15 6.24 -0.19
CA ALA A 236 18.07 5.29 -0.38
C ALA A 236 16.73 5.99 -0.64
N LEU A 237 15.94 5.41 -1.54
CA LEU A 237 14.56 5.81 -1.79
C LEU A 237 13.68 5.37 -0.63
N ARG A 238 13.03 6.34 0.02
CA ARG A 238 11.99 6.08 1.00
C ARG A 238 10.67 5.72 0.31
N ILE A 239 10.13 4.55 0.65
CA ILE A 239 8.87 4.03 0.14
C ILE A 239 7.91 3.85 1.31
N GLU A 240 6.83 4.63 1.30
CA GLU A 240 5.75 4.52 2.27
C GLU A 240 4.73 3.49 1.80
N ILE A 241 4.29 2.64 2.73
CA ILE A 241 3.42 1.50 2.46
C ILE A 241 2.25 1.53 3.43
N PHE A 242 1.04 1.49 2.88
CA PHE A 242 -0.18 1.20 3.61
C PHE A 242 -0.69 -0.16 3.17
N GLN A 243 -0.85 -1.09 4.10
CA GLN A 243 -1.40 -2.41 3.85
C GLN A 243 -2.71 -2.57 4.61
N GLU A 244 -3.70 -3.18 3.97
CA GLU A 244 -4.99 -3.51 4.54
C GLU A 244 -5.26 -5.01 4.32
N ASN A 245 -5.60 -5.72 5.39
CA ASN A 245 -6.12 -7.08 5.35
C ASN A 245 -7.65 -7.00 5.33
N LEU A 246 -8.23 -7.30 4.17
CA LEU A 246 -9.66 -7.15 3.92
C LEU A 246 -10.51 -8.12 4.75
N ASP A 247 -9.97 -9.29 5.08
CA ASP A 247 -10.69 -10.32 5.84
C ASP A 247 -10.60 -10.09 7.35
N ALA A 248 -9.44 -9.63 7.84
CA ALA A 248 -9.22 -9.35 9.26
C ALA A 248 -9.63 -7.93 9.68
N ARG A 249 -9.92 -7.04 8.72
CA ARG A 249 -10.18 -5.60 8.94
C ARG A 249 -9.05 -4.91 9.72
N GLU A 250 -7.83 -5.37 9.49
CA GLU A 250 -6.62 -4.78 10.05
C GLU A 250 -5.94 -3.93 8.98
N SER A 251 -5.37 -2.80 9.38
CA SER A 251 -4.52 -2.00 8.51
C SER A 251 -3.23 -1.65 9.22
N ARG A 252 -2.16 -1.51 8.45
CA ARG A 252 -0.80 -1.28 8.96
C ARG A 252 -0.05 -0.33 8.05
N THR A 253 0.83 0.44 8.65
CA THR A 253 1.76 1.30 7.93
C THR A 253 3.19 0.91 8.22
N TYR A 254 4.00 0.91 7.16
CA TYR A 254 5.43 0.70 7.28
C TYR A 254 6.16 1.41 6.14
N THR A 255 7.45 1.65 6.37
CA THR A 255 8.34 2.35 5.45
C THR A 255 9.53 1.45 5.15
N LEU A 256 9.89 1.37 3.88
CA LEU A 256 11.10 0.70 3.41
C LEU A 256 12.03 1.73 2.78
N TRP A 257 13.34 1.54 2.92
CA TRP A 257 14.35 2.35 2.26
C TRP A 257 15.14 1.48 1.30
N TYR A 258 15.00 1.72 0.00
CA TYR A 258 15.66 0.96 -1.05
C TYR A 258 16.90 1.69 -1.57
N SER A 259 18.07 1.04 -1.58
CA SER A 259 19.28 1.63 -2.19
C SER A 259 19.67 0.86 -3.46
N PRO A 260 19.72 1.52 -4.64
CA PRO A 260 20.16 0.88 -5.88
C PRO A 260 21.59 0.35 -5.79
N LYS A 261 22.45 1.03 -5.01
CA LYS A 261 23.87 0.69 -4.81
C LYS A 261 24.06 -0.73 -4.28
N ILE A 262 23.17 -1.21 -3.41
CA ILE A 262 23.22 -2.56 -2.86
C ILE A 262 22.12 -3.47 -3.41
N LYS A 263 21.35 -3.00 -4.41
CA LYS A 263 20.28 -3.76 -5.07
C LYS A 263 19.18 -4.26 -4.12
N TYR A 264 19.03 -3.67 -2.92
CA TYR A 264 18.09 -4.12 -1.87
C TYR A 264 17.73 -3.00 -0.89
N TYR A 265 16.87 -3.33 0.09
CA TYR A 265 16.51 -2.40 1.16
C TYR A 265 17.61 -2.30 2.22
N VAL A 266 17.84 -1.08 2.70
CA VAL A 266 18.79 -0.78 3.79
C VAL A 266 18.12 -0.72 5.16
N LYS A 267 16.79 -0.53 5.19
CA LYS A 267 16.01 -0.38 6.42
C LYS A 267 14.54 -0.70 6.19
N SER A 268 13.89 -1.20 7.25
CA SER A 268 12.44 -1.32 7.39
C SER A 268 12.00 -0.77 8.73
N ALA A 269 10.93 0.03 8.75
CA ALA A 269 10.36 0.58 9.98
C ALA A 269 8.82 0.57 9.94
N SER A 270 8.21 0.12 11.01
CA SER A 270 6.79 0.18 11.31
C SER A 270 6.61 0.67 12.74
N ASN A 271 5.63 1.54 12.94
CA ASN A 271 5.20 1.93 14.28
C ASN A 271 4.24 0.88 14.87
N ASP A 272 3.50 0.20 14.01
CA ASP A 272 2.49 -0.80 14.39
C ASP A 272 3.13 -2.14 14.77
N LEU A 273 4.26 -2.50 14.14
CA LEU A 273 4.98 -3.77 14.33
C LEU A 273 6.47 -3.52 14.55
N LYS A 274 6.83 -2.95 15.71
CA LYS A 274 8.23 -2.59 15.99
C LYS A 274 9.18 -3.78 15.96
N GLU A 275 8.69 -4.98 16.29
CA GLU A 275 9.43 -6.24 16.22
C GLU A 275 9.83 -6.64 14.79
N ASN A 276 9.19 -6.06 13.78
CA ASN A 276 9.53 -6.27 12.37
C ASN A 276 10.52 -5.22 11.83
N ASN A 277 10.93 -4.25 12.65
CA ASN A 277 11.92 -3.26 12.26
C ASN A 277 13.29 -3.91 12.13
N TRP A 278 14.03 -3.47 11.12
CA TRP A 278 15.39 -3.94 10.90
C TRP A 278 16.21 -2.90 10.13
N ILE A 279 17.53 -3.02 10.27
CA ILE A 279 18.51 -2.20 9.56
C ILE A 279 19.59 -3.09 8.95
N LEU A 280 20.17 -2.68 7.82
CA LEU A 280 21.22 -3.42 7.16
C LEU A 280 22.48 -3.46 8.02
N ALA A 281 22.97 -4.65 8.31
CA ALA A 281 24.15 -4.85 9.13
C ALA A 281 25.40 -5.18 8.33
N ASP A 282 25.23 -5.87 7.19
CA ASP A 282 26.31 -6.28 6.29
C ASP A 282 25.73 -6.69 4.93
N PHE A 283 26.54 -6.73 3.89
CA PHE A 283 26.13 -7.16 2.56
C PHE A 283 27.32 -7.53 1.66
N ILE A 284 27.06 -8.37 0.66
CA ILE A 284 28.02 -8.69 -0.42
C ILE A 284 27.24 -8.65 -1.73
N ILE A 285 27.67 -7.81 -2.67
CA ILE A 285 27.13 -7.77 -4.05
C ILE A 285 28.19 -8.26 -5.02
N LYS A 286 27.79 -9.14 -5.95
CA LYS A 286 28.63 -9.60 -7.06
C LYS A 286 28.26 -8.92 -8.39
#